data_AF-B7QH46-F1
#
_entry.id   AF-B7QH46-F1
#
_cell.length_a   1.000
_cell.length_b   1.000
_cell.length_c   1.000
_cell.angle_alpha   90.00
_cell.angle_beta   90.00
_cell.angle_gamma   90.00
#
_symmetry.space_group_name_H-M   'P 1'
#
loop_
_entity.id
_entity.type
_entity.pdbx_description
1 polymer ?
#
loop_
_entity_poly.entity_id
_entity_poly.type
_entity_poly.pdbx_seq_one_letter_code
_entity_poly.pdbx_strand_id
1 'polypeptide(L)' 'WVIGTNFLPTEARRAFPCFDEPGLKSVFNMEVIRDPNLHTLSNMPLAKVYP' A
#
# COMPACT_ATOMS: atom_id res chain seq x y z
N TRP A 1 -11.75 2.25 14.06
CA TRP A 1 -10.29 2.38 13.84
C TRP A 1 -10.03 2.46 12.35
N VAL A 2 -9.06 3.27 11.94
CA VAL A 2 -8.62 3.42 10.55
C VAL A 2 -7.11 3.23 10.55
N ILE A 3 -6.60 2.47 9.58
CA ILE A 3 -5.17 2.29 9.36
C ILE A 3 -4.83 3.02 8.07
N GLY A 4 -3.73 3.78 8.09
CA GLY A 4 -3.25 4.53 6.94
C GLY A 4 -1.74 4.63 6.95
N THR A 5 -1.17 4.96 5.80
CA THR A 5 0.28 5.06 5.59
C THR A 5 0.67 6.49 5.25
N ASN A 6 1.76 6.97 5.86
CA ASN A 6 2.47 8.17 5.43
C ASN A 6 3.95 7.80 5.25
N PHE A 7 4.45 7.88 4.02
CA PHE A 7 5.77 7.35 3.67
C PHE A 7 6.84 8.41 3.46
N LEU A 8 6.48 9.68 3.33
CA LEU A 8 7.49 10.72 3.16
C LEU A 8 8.17 11.07 4.49
N PRO A 9 9.51 11.28 4.48
CA PRO A 9 10.40 11.15 3.32
C PRO A 9 10.92 9.73 3.05
N THR A 10 11.05 8.89 4.09
CA THR A 10 11.76 7.59 4.04
C THR A 10 11.12 6.52 4.93
N GLU A 11 9.79 6.57 5.09
CA GLU A 11 9.06 5.66 5.97
C GLU A 11 8.44 4.47 5.21
N ALA A 12 8.54 4.42 3.88
CA ALA A 12 8.05 3.28 3.10
C ALA A 12 8.74 1.96 3.52
N ARG A 13 10.04 2.04 3.82
CA ARG A 13 10.87 0.91 4.30
C ARG A 13 10.36 0.24 5.58
N ARG A 14 9.48 0.90 6.35
CA ARG A 14 8.88 0.33 7.57
C ARG A 14 7.63 -0.49 7.29
N ALA A 15 6.96 -0.27 6.17
CA ALA A 15 5.78 -1.02 5.78
C ALA A 15 6.14 -2.27 4.97
N PHE A 16 7.11 -2.14 4.07
CA PHE A 16 7.61 -3.27 3.28
C PHE A 16 9.08 -3.02 2.89
N PRO A 17 9.90 -4.08 2.72
CA PRO A 17 11.26 -3.93 2.23
C PRO A 17 11.27 -3.35 0.81
N CYS A 18 11.96 -2.23 0.61
CA CYS A 18 12.08 -1.57 -0.69
C CYS A 18 13.35 -0.72 -0.78
N PHE A 19 13.74 -0.36 -2.00
CA PHE A 19 14.76 0.66 -2.26
C PHE A 19 14.14 2.04 -2.11
N ASP A 20 14.10 2.53 -0.87
CA ASP A 20 13.34 3.72 -0.44
C ASP A 20 14.09 5.03 -0.70
N GLU A 21 14.36 5.30 -1.98
CA GLU A 21 14.95 6.53 -2.51
C GLU A 21 14.08 7.07 -3.66
N PRO A 22 13.74 8.37 -3.69
CA PRO A 22 12.76 8.93 -4.63
C PRO A 22 13.16 8.81 -6.12
N GLY A 23 14.45 8.67 -6.41
CA GLY A 23 14.96 8.46 -7.77
C GLY A 23 14.72 7.05 -8.33
N LEU A 24 14.44 6.07 -7.47
CA LEU A 24 14.29 4.66 -7.83
C LEU A 24 12.81 4.30 -8.06
N LYS A 25 12.24 4.82 -9.15
CA LYS A 25 10.83 4.58 -9.50
C LYS A 25 10.57 3.14 -9.91
N SER A 26 9.40 2.63 -9.54
CA SER A 26 8.91 1.30 -9.95
C SER A 26 7.39 1.29 -10.09
N VAL A 27 6.87 0.23 -10.70
CA VAL A 27 5.41 -0.03 -10.79
C VAL A 27 5.00 -0.88 -9.60
N PHE A 28 3.90 -0.53 -8.95
CA PHE A 28 3.38 -1.24 -7.77
C PHE A 28 2.08 -1.96 -8.12
N ASN A 29 2.06 -3.27 -7.90
CA ASN A 29 0.84 -4.06 -7.85
C ASN A 29 0.61 -4.47 -6.38
N MET A 30 -0.48 -4.03 -5.78
CA MET A 30 -0.74 -4.18 -4.35
C MET A 30 -1.96 -5.05 -4.08
N GLU A 31 -1.84 -5.89 -3.06
CA GLU A 31 -2.92 -6.69 -2.50
C GLU A 31 -2.96 -6.47 -0.99
N VAL A 32 -4.16 -6.34 -0.43
CA VAL A 32 -4.36 -6.14 1.01
C VAL A 32 -5.37 -7.15 1.51
N ILE A 33 -4.91 -8.03 2.39
CA ILE A 33 -5.78 -8.97 3.11
C ILE A 33 -6.39 -8.22 4.29
N ARG A 34 -7.72 -8.27 4.40
CA ARG A 34 -8.49 -7.58 5.45
C ARG A 34 -9.78 -8.32 5.74
N ASP A 35 -10.42 -7.98 6.86
CA ASP A 35 -11.79 -8.43 7.15
C ASP A 35 -12.76 -7.99 6.03
N PRO A 36 -13.76 -8.82 5.66
CA PRO A 36 -14.72 -8.51 4.61
C PRO A 36 -15.47 -7.19 4.83
N ASN A 37 -15.72 -6.81 6.08
CA ASN A 37 -16.51 -5.63 6.44
C ASN A 37 -15.72 -4.31 6.41
N LEU A 38 -14.40 -4.37 6.20
CA LEU A 38 -13.56 -3.18 6.08
C LEU A 38 -13.52 -2.68 4.63
N HIS A 39 -13.11 -1.44 4.42
CA HIS A 39 -12.86 -0.92 3.07
C HIS A 39 -11.38 -0.57 2.93
N THR A 40 -10.81 -0.89 1.77
CA THR A 40 -9.40 -0.59 1.45
C THR A 40 -9.35 0.43 0.33
N LEU A 41 -8.52 1.45 0.50
CA LEU A 41 -8.20 2.43 -0.52
C LEU A 41 -6.70 2.36 -0.82
N SER A 42 -6.36 2.69 -2.06
CA SER A 42 -4.99 2.73 -2.55
C SER A 42 -4.88 3.72 -3.70
N ASN A 43 -3.69 3.88 -4.27
CA ASN A 43 -3.42 4.81 -5.35
C ASN A 43 -4.17 4.46 -6.64
N MET A 44 -4.47 3.17 -6.84
CA MET A 44 -5.18 2.66 -8.03
C MET A 44 -6.58 2.13 -7.66
N PRO A 45 -7.54 2.12 -8.61
CA PRO A 45 -8.85 1.50 -8.41
C PRO A 45 -8.76 0.03 -8.02
N LEU A 46 -9.74 -0.45 -7.25
CA LEU A 46 -9.84 -1.85 -6.83
C LEU A 46 -10.03 -2.77 -8.04
N ALA A 47 -9.06 -3.64 -8.30
CA ALA A 47 -9.10 -4.55 -9.45
C ALA A 47 -9.95 -5.81 -9.19
N LYS A 48 -9.83 -6.41 -8.00
CA LYS A 48 -10.53 -7.65 -7.65
C LYS A 48 -10.68 -7.80 -6.13
N VAL A 49 -11.76 -8.45 -5.70
CA VAL A 49 -11.97 -8.92 -4.32
C VAL A 49 -12.10 -10.44 -4.37
N TYR A 50 -11.36 -11.11 -3.50
CA TYR A 50 -11.47 -12.56 -3.32
C TYR A 50 -12.46 -12.85 -2.17
N PRO A 51 -13.30 -13.89 -2.31
CA PRO A 51 -14.20 -14.34 -1.24
C PRO A 51 -13.44 -14.94 -0.06
#